data_AF-A0A842Q7Z1-F1
#
_entry.id   AF-A0A842Q7Z1-F1
#
_cell.length_a   1.000
_cell.length_b   1.000
_cell.length_c   1.000
_cell.angle_alpha   90.00
_cell.angle_beta   90.00
_cell.angle_gamma   90.00
#
_symmetry.space_group_name_H-M   'P 1'
#
loop_
_entity.id
_entity.type
_entity.pdbx_description
1 polymer ?
#
loop_
_entity_poly.entity_id
_entity_poly.type
_entity_poly.pdbx_seq_one_letter_code
_entity_poly.pdbx_strand_id
1 'polypeptide(L)'
;SNVADNARDKALLWVAWTTAARPDELRNLKFSSIKFKPNYGCDIVLKGYKGERSIPCVESTPILKNWLMQHPLKDQNNYPLWVTTLAGNGVSKLSGGAINNVFKSLAKKSKITKKHRVTVYTVRKGRLTEWAGDPHITLHVLNQLAGWSVGSTISKHYIALAQRHAKSAILSSYGIEEVPTNGKKIITCVYCNSINPVSNYECDNCHKPLLARGNQHSIYNDEILEKLML
;
A
#
# COMPACT_ATOMS: atom_id res chain seq x y z
N SER A 1 18.49 -0.22 4.59
CA SER A 1 18.58 -0.78 3.22
C SER A 1 17.45 -0.20 2.40
N ASN A 2 17.71 0.31 1.19
CA ASN A 2 16.64 0.89 0.37
C ASN A 2 15.71 -0.25 -0.09
N VAL A 3 14.42 -0.17 0.24
CA VAL A 3 13.49 -1.30 0.07
C VAL A 3 13.29 -1.66 -1.42
N ALA A 4 13.41 -0.69 -2.33
CA ALA A 4 13.33 -0.88 -3.77
C ALA A 4 14.66 -0.49 -4.45
N ASP A 5 15.57 -1.45 -4.62
CA ASP A 5 16.89 -1.20 -5.20
C ASP A 5 16.86 -0.89 -6.71
N ASN A 6 15.77 -1.19 -7.42
CA ASN A 6 15.63 -0.85 -8.85
C ASN A 6 14.53 0.19 -9.09
N ALA A 7 14.78 1.09 -10.04
CA ALA A 7 13.91 2.23 -10.35
C ALA A 7 12.49 1.81 -10.75
N ARG A 8 12.35 0.67 -11.47
CA ARG A 8 11.05 0.12 -11.88
C ARG A 8 10.16 -0.19 -10.69
N ASP A 9 10.68 -0.96 -9.73
CA ASP A 9 9.89 -1.47 -8.61
C ASP A 9 9.49 -0.31 -7.68
N LYS A 10 10.37 0.69 -7.52
CA LYS A 10 10.03 1.93 -6.81
C LYS A 10 8.93 2.69 -7.52
N ALA A 11 9.06 2.94 -8.83
CA ALA A 11 8.02 3.60 -9.61
C ALA A 11 6.70 2.82 -9.60
N LEU A 12 6.74 1.49 -9.69
CA LEU A 12 5.56 0.63 -9.64
C LEU A 12 4.82 0.75 -8.29
N LEU A 13 5.54 0.74 -7.16
CA LEU A 13 4.93 0.93 -5.84
C LEU A 13 4.28 2.31 -5.73
N TRP A 14 5.01 3.36 -6.09
CA TRP A 14 4.52 4.74 -5.98
C TRP A 14 3.33 5.02 -6.90
N VAL A 15 3.38 4.55 -8.15
CA VAL A 15 2.22 4.67 -9.06
C VAL A 15 1.04 3.86 -8.55
N ALA A 16 1.25 2.64 -8.05
CA ALA A 16 0.16 1.83 -7.49
C ALA A 16 -0.49 2.50 -6.27
N TRP A 17 0.32 3.08 -5.38
CA TRP A 17 -0.14 3.82 -4.22
C TRP A 17 -0.90 5.08 -4.64
N THR A 18 -0.27 5.98 -5.40
CA THR A 18 -0.89 7.26 -5.79
C THR A 18 -2.21 7.06 -6.54
N THR A 19 -2.28 6.07 -7.43
CA THR A 19 -3.44 5.89 -8.31
C THR A 19 -4.54 4.99 -7.74
N ALA A 20 -4.23 4.26 -6.66
CA ALA A 20 -5.03 3.16 -6.15
C ALA A 20 -5.51 2.20 -7.26
N ALA A 21 -4.75 2.01 -8.34
CA ALA A 21 -5.21 1.28 -9.54
C ALA A 21 -5.64 -0.17 -9.24
N ARG A 22 -6.63 -0.68 -9.99
CA ARG A 22 -6.91 -2.12 -10.01
C ARG A 22 -5.71 -2.87 -10.61
N PRO A 23 -5.50 -4.16 -10.30
CA PRO A 23 -4.36 -4.91 -10.81
C PRO A 23 -4.23 -4.88 -12.34
N ASP A 24 -5.34 -5.04 -13.07
CA ASP A 24 -5.31 -4.99 -14.53
C ASP A 24 -5.12 -3.58 -15.08
N GLU A 25 -5.68 -2.55 -14.43
CA GLU A 25 -5.44 -1.16 -14.80
C GLU A 25 -3.95 -0.83 -14.66
N LEU A 26 -3.36 -1.19 -13.52
CA LEU A 26 -1.93 -0.97 -13.24
C LEU A 26 -1.05 -1.73 -14.23
N ARG A 27 -1.32 -3.03 -14.44
CA ARG A 27 -0.55 -3.89 -15.35
C ARG A 27 -0.59 -3.41 -16.78
N ASN A 28 -1.71 -2.82 -17.21
CA ASN A 28 -1.93 -2.43 -18.60
C ASN A 28 -1.52 -0.98 -18.91
N LEU A 29 -0.95 -0.24 -17.94
CA LEU A 29 -0.38 1.07 -18.19
C LEU A 29 0.67 1.01 -19.31
N LYS A 30 0.61 2.02 -20.19
CA LYS A 30 1.60 2.27 -21.23
C LYS A 30 2.16 3.68 -21.08
N PHE A 31 3.22 4.02 -21.79
CA PHE A 31 3.73 5.39 -21.83
C PHE A 31 2.63 6.40 -22.20
N SER A 32 1.77 6.06 -23.17
CA SER A 32 0.63 6.91 -23.59
C SER A 32 -0.40 7.19 -22.49
N SER A 33 -0.43 6.39 -21.42
CA SER A 33 -1.31 6.59 -20.25
C SER A 33 -0.86 7.75 -19.37
N ILE A 34 0.37 8.26 -19.55
CA ILE A 34 0.93 9.35 -18.76
C ILE A 34 0.70 10.66 -19.52
N LYS A 35 0.11 11.65 -18.86
CA LYS A 35 -0.09 13.00 -19.41
C LYS A 35 0.68 13.98 -18.55
N PHE A 36 1.85 14.42 -19.02
CA PHE A 36 2.65 15.40 -18.28
C PHE A 36 1.94 16.75 -18.22
N LYS A 37 2.08 17.42 -17.08
CA LYS A 37 1.43 18.68 -16.75
C LYS A 37 2.50 19.67 -16.28
N PRO A 38 2.49 20.92 -16.77
CA PRO A 38 3.53 21.89 -16.43
C PRO A 38 3.62 22.21 -14.93
N ASN A 39 2.49 22.15 -14.22
CA ASN A 39 2.32 22.71 -12.88
C ASN A 39 2.45 21.69 -11.73
N TYR A 40 2.07 20.42 -11.93
CA TYR A 40 2.04 19.45 -10.83
C TYR A 40 2.62 18.07 -11.17
N GLY A 41 3.22 17.91 -12.35
CA GLY A 41 3.90 16.67 -12.73
C GLY A 41 3.20 15.91 -13.84
N CYS A 42 2.31 14.97 -13.50
CA CYS A 42 1.53 14.26 -14.51
C CYS A 42 0.17 13.79 -14.00
N ASP A 43 -0.72 13.49 -14.94
CA ASP A 43 -1.85 12.60 -14.70
C ASP A 43 -1.54 11.20 -15.23
N ILE A 44 -2.03 10.18 -14.53
CA ILE A 44 -2.08 8.81 -15.03
C ILE A 44 -3.52 8.42 -15.34
N VAL A 45 -3.74 8.07 -16.60
CA VAL A 45 -5.03 7.64 -17.13
C VAL A 45 -5.19 6.14 -16.92
N LEU A 46 -6.11 5.76 -16.03
CA LEU A 46 -6.50 4.39 -15.76
C LEU A 46 -7.71 4.00 -16.60
N LYS A 47 -7.55 2.96 -17.42
CA LYS A 47 -8.63 2.40 -18.26
C LYS A 47 -9.06 1.05 -17.69
N GLY A 48 -10.32 0.94 -17.29
CA GLY A 48 -10.90 -0.30 -16.76
C GLY A 48 -12.26 -0.59 -17.41
N TYR A 49 -12.83 -1.75 -17.06
CA TYR A 49 -14.13 -2.17 -17.61
C TYR A 49 -15.29 -1.23 -17.23
N LYS A 50 -15.15 -0.46 -16.14
CA LYS A 50 -16.14 0.53 -15.67
C LYS A 50 -15.93 1.93 -16.26
N GLY A 51 -14.99 2.07 -17.19
CA GLY A 51 -14.62 3.35 -17.79
C GLY A 51 -13.20 3.80 -17.48
N GLU A 52 -12.94 5.06 -17.80
CA GLU A 52 -11.64 5.69 -17.72
C GLU A 52 -11.64 6.77 -16.65
N ARG A 53 -10.53 6.93 -15.93
CA ARG A 53 -10.32 8.03 -14.98
C ARG A 53 -8.88 8.50 -15.00
N SER A 54 -8.71 9.80 -14.78
CA SER A 54 -7.41 10.45 -14.68
C SER A 54 -7.07 10.67 -13.22
N ILE A 55 -5.90 10.22 -12.77
CA ILE A 55 -5.44 10.44 -11.39
C ILE A 55 -4.23 11.38 -11.40
N PRO A 56 -4.31 12.56 -10.75
CA PRO A 56 -3.15 13.44 -10.58
C PRO A 56 -2.06 12.74 -9.77
N CYS A 57 -0.83 12.74 -10.29
CA CYS A 57 0.30 12.03 -9.73
C CYS A 57 1.44 12.99 -9.38
N VAL A 58 1.27 13.75 -8.30
CA VAL A 58 2.26 14.76 -7.88
C VAL A 58 3.51 14.10 -7.28
N GLU A 59 3.34 13.37 -6.19
CA GLU A 59 4.46 12.75 -5.44
C GLU A 59 5.19 11.65 -6.22
N SER A 60 4.45 10.87 -7.02
CA SER A 60 5.04 9.79 -7.81
C SER A 60 5.74 10.28 -9.08
N THR A 61 5.54 11.54 -9.51
CA THR A 61 6.13 12.06 -10.76
C THR A 61 7.65 11.95 -10.80
N PRO A 62 8.43 12.43 -9.81
CA PRO A 62 9.90 12.37 -9.89
C PRO A 62 10.41 10.93 -9.98
N ILE A 63 9.78 10.03 -9.24
CA ILE A 63 10.14 8.60 -9.18
C ILE A 63 9.79 7.92 -10.51
N LEU A 64 8.63 8.24 -11.08
CA LEU A 64 8.20 7.76 -12.38
C LEU A 64 9.13 8.27 -13.50
N LYS A 65 9.48 9.56 -13.49
CA LYS A 65 10.44 10.13 -14.46
C LYS A 65 11.80 9.42 -14.40
N ASN A 66 12.31 9.12 -13.20
CA ASN A 66 13.54 8.34 -13.05
C ASN A 66 13.46 6.96 -13.72
N TRP A 67 12.34 6.25 -13.55
CA TRP A 67 12.12 4.99 -14.24
C TRP A 67 12.05 5.17 -15.77
N LEU A 68 11.33 6.19 -16.25
CA LEU A 68 11.18 6.46 -17.69
C LEU A 68 12.52 6.74 -18.37
N MET A 69 13.43 7.49 -17.73
CA MET A 69 14.78 7.77 -18.27
C MET A 69 15.63 6.52 -18.50
N GLN A 70 15.41 5.50 -17.66
CA GLN A 70 16.13 4.23 -17.67
C GLN A 70 15.32 3.10 -18.32
N HIS A 71 14.15 3.40 -18.90
CA HIS A 71 13.23 2.39 -19.41
C HIS A 71 13.85 1.70 -20.64
N PRO A 72 13.91 0.35 -20.69
CA PRO A 72 14.55 -0.37 -21.80
C PRO A 72 13.94 -0.11 -23.18
N LEU A 73 12.67 0.31 -23.22
CA LEU A 73 11.93 0.60 -24.45
C LEU A 73 11.68 2.10 -24.67
N LYS A 74 12.42 2.99 -24.00
CA LYS A 74 12.14 4.45 -24.00
C LYS A 74 12.13 5.11 -25.38
N ASP A 75 12.85 4.54 -26.34
CA ASP A 75 12.94 5.06 -27.72
C ASP A 75 11.77 4.59 -28.60
N GLN A 76 10.84 3.78 -28.07
CA GLN A 76 9.63 3.37 -28.78
C GLN A 76 8.49 4.37 -28.53
N ASN A 77 7.65 4.59 -29.55
CA ASN A 77 6.56 5.57 -29.49
C ASN A 77 5.53 5.28 -28.38
N ASN A 78 5.22 4.01 -28.12
CA ASN A 78 4.33 3.63 -27.03
C ASN A 78 4.61 2.20 -26.56
N TYR A 79 4.97 2.05 -25.29
CA TYR A 79 5.42 0.78 -24.72
C TYR A 79 4.72 0.47 -23.39
N PRO A 80 4.62 -0.81 -22.98
CA PRO A 80 4.15 -1.17 -21.64
C PRO A 80 5.02 -0.52 -20.57
N LEU A 81 4.42 0.10 -19.57
CA LEU A 81 5.16 0.84 -18.55
C LEU A 81 5.97 -0.08 -17.62
N TRP A 82 5.55 -1.34 -17.50
CA TRP A 82 6.16 -2.33 -16.61
C TRP A 82 6.69 -3.50 -17.41
N VAL A 83 8.02 -3.62 -17.47
CA VAL A 83 8.72 -4.65 -18.25
C VAL A 83 9.74 -5.41 -17.42
N THR A 84 10.15 -6.58 -17.92
CA THR A 84 11.31 -7.31 -17.43
C THR A 84 12.58 -6.48 -17.63
N THR A 85 13.48 -6.57 -16.66
CA THR A 85 14.74 -5.80 -16.62
C THR A 85 15.97 -6.70 -16.52
N LEU A 86 15.79 -8.02 -16.49
CA LEU A 86 16.88 -8.98 -16.39
C LEU A 86 17.47 -9.24 -17.78
N ALA A 87 18.81 -9.20 -17.87
CA ALA A 87 19.56 -9.52 -19.07
C ALA A 87 19.35 -11.00 -19.46
N GLY A 88 19.21 -11.28 -20.76
CA GLY A 88 19.20 -12.64 -21.31
C GLY A 88 17.84 -13.17 -21.81
N ASN A 89 16.72 -12.73 -21.26
CA ASN A 89 15.37 -13.21 -21.64
C ASN A 89 14.58 -12.23 -22.51
N GLY A 90 15.23 -11.18 -23.00
CA GLY A 90 14.57 -10.08 -23.71
C GLY A 90 13.69 -9.20 -22.80
N VAL A 91 13.20 -8.10 -23.38
CA VAL A 91 12.31 -7.15 -22.71
C VAL A 91 10.86 -7.53 -23.01
N SER A 92 10.10 -7.89 -21.98
CA SER A 92 8.69 -8.28 -22.10
C SER A 92 7.84 -7.61 -21.02
N LYS A 93 6.55 -7.44 -21.28
CA LYS A 93 5.59 -6.89 -20.32
C LYS A 93 5.48 -7.79 -19.09
N LEU A 94 5.48 -7.20 -17.89
CA LEU A 94 5.29 -7.96 -16.66
C LEU A 94 3.90 -8.61 -16.61
N SER A 95 3.87 -9.88 -16.18
CA SER A 95 2.63 -10.57 -15.84
C SER A 95 2.04 -10.04 -14.53
N GLY A 96 0.74 -10.29 -14.29
CA GLY A 96 0.11 -9.92 -13.01
C GLY A 96 0.76 -10.62 -11.81
N GLY A 97 1.20 -11.87 -12.01
CA GLY A 97 1.98 -12.61 -11.01
C GLY A 97 3.32 -11.96 -10.71
N ALA A 98 4.06 -11.53 -11.75
CA ALA A 98 5.33 -10.84 -11.59
C ALA A 98 5.18 -9.50 -10.84
N ILE A 99 4.15 -8.72 -11.17
CA ILE A 99 3.81 -7.49 -10.44
C ILE A 99 3.55 -7.78 -8.95
N ASN A 100 2.72 -8.77 -8.62
CA ASN A 100 2.47 -9.13 -7.22
C ASN A 100 3.75 -9.64 -6.51
N ASN A 101 4.64 -10.31 -7.21
CA ASN A 101 5.93 -10.74 -6.65
C ASN A 101 6.84 -9.55 -6.31
N VAL A 102 6.78 -8.45 -7.09
CA VAL A 102 7.46 -7.21 -6.72
C VAL A 102 6.94 -6.72 -5.37
N PHE A 103 5.62 -6.58 -5.20
CA PHE A 103 5.03 -6.12 -3.93
C PHE A 103 5.37 -7.02 -2.73
N LYS A 104 5.33 -8.35 -2.90
CA LYS A 104 5.74 -9.30 -1.86
C LYS A 104 7.22 -9.17 -1.51
N SER A 105 8.08 -8.93 -2.50
CA SER A 105 9.51 -8.72 -2.32
C SER A 105 9.79 -7.44 -1.53
N LEU A 106 9.15 -6.32 -1.91
CA LEU A 106 9.23 -5.04 -1.19
C LEU A 106 8.74 -5.19 0.26
N ALA A 107 7.61 -5.88 0.46
CA ALA A 107 7.09 -6.16 1.80
C ALA A 107 8.03 -7.04 2.64
N LYS A 108 8.70 -8.02 2.02
CA LYS A 108 9.70 -8.86 2.69
C LYS A 108 10.91 -8.04 3.11
N LYS A 109 11.40 -7.15 2.25
CA LYS A 109 12.54 -6.25 2.54
C LYS A 109 12.21 -5.28 3.67
N SER A 110 10.95 -4.87 3.79
CA SER A 110 10.45 -3.95 4.83
C SER A 110 10.00 -4.67 6.11
N LYS A 111 10.31 -5.96 6.26
CA LYS A 111 10.00 -6.77 7.46
C LYS A 111 8.51 -6.81 7.85
N ILE A 112 7.58 -6.59 6.91
CA ILE A 112 6.14 -6.68 7.19
C ILE A 112 5.76 -8.11 7.60
N THR A 113 5.06 -8.27 8.72
CA THR A 113 4.67 -9.57 9.30
C THR A 113 3.89 -10.44 8.31
N LYS A 114 2.91 -9.85 7.62
CA LYS A 114 2.07 -10.54 6.61
C LYS A 114 2.53 -10.26 5.16
N LYS A 115 3.84 -10.11 4.94
CA LYS A 115 4.45 -9.84 3.61
C LYS A 115 3.91 -10.67 2.44
N HIS A 116 3.57 -11.94 2.66
CA HIS A 116 3.02 -12.84 1.62
C HIS A 116 1.62 -12.42 1.14
N ARG A 117 0.89 -11.61 1.92
CA ARG A 117 -0.44 -11.06 1.58
C ARG A 117 -0.36 -9.69 0.89
N VAL A 118 0.82 -9.10 0.77
CA VAL A 118 0.96 -7.79 0.12
C VAL A 118 0.89 -7.98 -1.39
N THR A 119 -0.13 -7.39 -1.99
CA THR A 119 -0.45 -7.46 -3.42
C THR A 119 -0.91 -6.08 -3.89
N VAL A 120 -1.12 -5.91 -5.20
CA VAL A 120 -1.72 -4.67 -5.74
C VAL A 120 -3.05 -4.35 -5.05
N TYR A 121 -3.88 -5.37 -4.77
CA TYR A 121 -5.15 -5.15 -4.06
C TYR A 121 -4.94 -4.61 -2.65
N THR A 122 -3.92 -5.09 -1.94
CA THR A 122 -3.57 -4.61 -0.59
C THR A 122 -3.16 -3.14 -0.64
N VAL A 123 -2.29 -2.78 -1.59
CA VAL A 123 -1.84 -1.39 -1.82
C VAL A 123 -3.01 -0.48 -2.14
N ARG A 124 -3.88 -0.90 -3.06
CA ARG A 124 -5.11 -0.18 -3.42
C ARG A 124 -6.01 0.04 -2.21
N LYS A 125 -6.23 -0.97 -1.37
CA LYS A 125 -7.05 -0.85 -0.17
C LYS A 125 -6.49 0.19 0.80
N GLY A 126 -5.17 0.16 1.04
CA GLY A 126 -4.50 1.13 1.90
C GLY A 126 -4.72 2.57 1.43
N ARG A 127 -4.48 2.87 0.15
CA ARG A 127 -4.71 4.21 -0.39
C ARG A 127 -6.17 4.65 -0.31
N LEU A 128 -7.12 3.74 -0.59
CA LEU A 128 -8.55 4.07 -0.49
C LEU A 128 -8.97 4.37 0.94
N THR A 129 -8.41 3.67 1.94
CA THR A 129 -8.63 3.97 3.36
C THR A 129 -8.05 5.33 3.73
N GLU A 130 -6.84 5.63 3.27
CA GLU A 130 -6.20 6.94 3.50
C GLU A 130 -7.04 8.07 2.90
N TRP A 131 -7.46 7.95 1.64
CA TRP A 131 -8.34 8.94 1.01
C TRP A 131 -9.69 9.07 1.70
N ALA A 132 -10.25 7.99 2.25
CA ALA A 132 -11.50 8.06 2.98
C ALA A 132 -11.38 8.76 4.35
N GLY A 133 -10.16 8.88 4.88
CA GLY A 133 -9.85 9.63 6.10
C GLY A 133 -9.44 11.07 5.88
N ASP A 134 -9.21 11.47 4.63
CA ASP A 134 -8.87 12.85 4.29
C ASP A 134 -10.14 13.72 4.31
N PRO A 135 -10.22 14.75 5.18
CA PRO A 135 -11.39 15.63 5.27
C PRO A 135 -11.65 16.42 3.99
N HIS A 136 -10.67 16.55 3.09
CA HIS A 136 -10.81 17.24 1.81
C HIS A 136 -11.35 16.33 0.69
N ILE A 137 -11.45 15.02 0.92
CA ILE A 137 -11.96 14.06 -0.07
C ILE A 137 -13.40 13.69 0.27
N THR A 138 -14.34 14.26 -0.50
CA THR A 138 -15.75 13.89 -0.38
C THR A 138 -16.00 12.46 -0.87
N LEU A 139 -17.08 11.84 -0.40
CA LEU A 139 -17.54 10.53 -0.88
C LEU A 139 -17.71 10.47 -2.41
N HIS A 140 -18.18 11.57 -3.02
CA HIS A 140 -18.32 11.67 -4.47
C HIS A 140 -16.95 11.60 -5.16
N VAL A 141 -15.99 12.39 -4.71
CA VAL A 141 -14.61 12.41 -5.24
C VAL A 141 -13.95 11.05 -5.02
N LEU A 142 -14.10 10.43 -3.84
CA LEU A 142 -13.57 9.09 -3.57
C LEU A 142 -14.11 8.04 -4.55
N ASN A 143 -15.41 8.07 -4.85
CA ASN A 143 -16.01 7.16 -5.83
C ASN A 143 -15.37 7.33 -7.23
N GLN A 144 -15.16 8.59 -7.65
CA GLN A 144 -14.52 8.89 -8.93
C GLN A 144 -13.07 8.40 -8.96
N LEU A 145 -12.27 8.72 -7.94
CA LEU A 145 -10.87 8.27 -7.83
C LEU A 145 -10.74 6.75 -7.77
N ALA A 146 -11.67 6.08 -7.09
CA ALA A 146 -11.71 4.62 -7.01
C ALA A 146 -12.21 3.97 -8.32
N GLY A 147 -12.87 4.73 -9.20
CA GLY A 147 -13.57 4.20 -10.37
C GLY A 147 -14.73 3.29 -9.96
N TRP A 148 -15.47 3.67 -8.93
CA TRP A 148 -16.73 3.04 -8.54
C TRP A 148 -17.90 3.77 -9.19
N SER A 149 -18.99 3.03 -9.39
CA SER A 149 -20.24 3.61 -9.89
C SER A 149 -20.74 4.68 -8.90
N VAL A 150 -21.34 5.74 -9.43
CA VAL A 150 -21.97 6.79 -8.61
C VAL A 150 -23.00 6.14 -7.67
N GLY A 151 -22.97 6.51 -6.39
CA GLY A 151 -23.84 5.91 -5.36
C GLY A 151 -23.37 4.56 -4.81
N SER A 152 -22.18 4.07 -5.18
CA SER A 152 -21.65 2.82 -4.63
C SER A 152 -21.53 2.88 -3.09
N THR A 153 -22.07 1.86 -2.43
CA THR A 153 -21.96 1.69 -0.97
C THR A 153 -20.58 1.22 -0.51
N ILE A 154 -19.71 0.80 -1.44
CA ILE A 154 -18.37 0.28 -1.14
C ILE A 154 -17.55 1.30 -0.34
N SER A 155 -17.66 2.58 -0.67
CA SER A 155 -16.98 3.68 0.00
C SER A 155 -17.33 3.81 1.48
N LYS A 156 -18.54 3.40 1.88
CA LYS A 156 -18.97 3.43 3.29
C LYS A 156 -18.08 2.54 4.16
N HIS A 157 -17.57 1.42 3.62
CA HIS A 157 -16.64 0.56 4.35
C HIS A 157 -15.32 1.26 4.67
N TYR A 158 -14.80 2.08 3.75
CA TYR A 158 -13.54 2.79 3.94
C TYR A 158 -13.70 4.00 4.87
N ILE A 159 -14.82 4.73 4.77
CA ILE A 159 -15.14 5.83 5.68
C ILE A 159 -15.28 5.32 7.13
N ALA A 160 -15.98 4.20 7.34
CA ALA A 160 -16.13 3.62 8.67
C ALA A 160 -14.79 3.10 9.26
N LEU A 161 -13.83 2.72 8.42
CA LEU A 161 -12.47 2.39 8.87
C LEU A 161 -11.71 3.66 9.24
N ALA A 162 -11.72 4.67 8.38
CA ALA A 162 -11.04 5.94 8.63
C ALA A 162 -11.57 6.68 9.86
N GLN A 163 -12.90 6.71 10.07
CA GLN A 163 -13.52 7.30 11.25
C GLN A 163 -13.11 6.59 12.55
N ARG A 164 -12.91 5.27 12.52
CA ARG A 164 -12.38 4.53 13.67
C ARG A 164 -10.95 4.95 13.99
N HIS A 165 -10.10 5.16 12.98
CA HIS A 165 -8.74 5.65 13.18
C HIS A 165 -8.70 7.09 13.70
N ALA A 166 -9.55 7.99 13.18
CA ALA A 166 -9.67 9.36 13.66
C ALA A 166 -10.15 9.43 15.12
N LYS A 167 -11.18 8.63 15.46
CA LYS A 167 -11.68 8.51 16.84
C LYS A 167 -10.61 7.98 17.77
N SER A 168 -9.92 6.90 17.37
CA SER A 168 -8.82 6.33 18.16
C SER A 168 -7.67 7.32 18.35
N ALA A 169 -7.30 8.11 17.34
CA ALA A 169 -6.25 9.12 17.46
C ALA A 169 -6.63 10.25 18.42
N ILE A 170 -7.87 10.75 18.35
CA ILE A 170 -8.40 11.74 19.30
C ILE A 170 -8.39 11.16 20.70
N LEU A 171 -8.92 9.95 20.90
CA LEU A 171 -8.96 9.31 22.21
C LEU A 171 -7.56 9.08 22.78
N SER A 172 -6.59 8.62 21.97
CA SER A 172 -5.19 8.49 22.37
C SER A 172 -4.54 9.82 22.75
N SER A 173 -4.90 10.94 22.11
CA SER A 173 -4.42 12.27 22.51
C SER A 173 -4.90 12.70 23.90
N TYR A 174 -6.01 12.12 24.37
CA TYR A 174 -6.52 12.27 25.74
C TYR A 174 -6.08 11.13 26.68
N GLY A 175 -5.16 10.26 26.26
CA GLY A 175 -4.70 9.11 27.05
C GLY A 175 -5.72 7.98 27.16
N ILE A 176 -6.76 7.97 26.32
CA ILE A 176 -7.80 6.94 26.30
C ILE A 176 -7.45 5.93 25.21
N GLU A 177 -6.99 4.74 25.60
CA GLU A 177 -6.80 3.62 24.67
C GLU A 177 -8.14 2.93 24.40
N GLU A 178 -8.63 2.97 23.15
CA GLU A 178 -9.71 2.07 22.74
C GLU A 178 -9.16 0.64 22.71
N VAL A 179 -9.52 -0.17 23.70
CA VAL A 179 -9.26 -1.61 23.64
C VAL A 179 -10.09 -2.19 22.50
N PRO A 180 -9.49 -2.74 21.43
CA PRO A 180 -10.27 -3.35 20.37
C PRO A 180 -11.09 -4.50 20.97
N THR A 181 -12.40 -4.53 20.72
CA THR A 181 -13.28 -5.67 21.04
C THR A 181 -13.06 -6.84 20.09
N ASN A 182 -11.81 -7.23 19.88
CA ASN A 182 -11.46 -8.62 19.60
C ASN A 182 -11.00 -9.17 20.94
N GLY A 183 -11.78 -10.08 21.53
CA GLY A 183 -11.59 -10.61 22.88
C GLY A 183 -10.12 -10.74 23.28
N LYS A 184 -9.78 -10.25 24.48
CA LYS A 184 -8.40 -10.15 25.01
C LYS A 184 -7.59 -11.37 24.55
N LYS A 185 -6.59 -11.14 23.69
CA LYS A 185 -5.67 -12.22 23.31
C LYS A 185 -4.96 -12.66 24.59
N ILE A 186 -5.16 -13.92 24.93
CA ILE A 186 -4.53 -14.57 26.07
C ILE A 186 -3.35 -15.42 25.61
N ILE A 187 -2.33 -15.52 26.46
CA ILE A 187 -1.21 -16.43 26.30
C ILE A 187 -1.17 -17.36 27.51
N THR A 188 -1.05 -18.66 27.26
CA THR A 188 -0.91 -19.66 28.32
C THR A 188 0.56 -19.80 28.67
N CYS A 189 0.91 -19.63 29.95
CA CYS A 189 2.26 -19.82 30.44
C CYS A 189 2.71 -21.27 30.23
N VAL A 190 3.80 -21.49 29.49
CA VAL A 190 4.34 -22.85 29.23
C VAL A 190 4.93 -23.53 30.47
N TYR A 191 5.13 -22.78 31.56
CA TYR A 191 5.73 -23.30 32.80
C TYR A 191 4.70 -23.68 33.86
N CYS A 192 3.58 -22.96 33.95
CA CYS A 192 2.59 -23.16 35.02
C CYS A 192 1.14 -23.12 34.53
N ASN A 193 0.91 -23.11 33.21
CA ASN A 193 -0.40 -23.14 32.56
C ASN A 193 -1.39 -22.01 32.91
N SER A 194 -0.94 -20.96 33.61
CA SER A 194 -1.79 -19.80 33.88
C SER A 194 -2.08 -19.00 32.61
N ILE A 195 -3.28 -18.46 32.53
CA ILE A 195 -3.73 -17.61 31.43
C ILE A 195 -3.30 -16.18 31.74
N ASN A 196 -2.46 -15.61 30.88
CA ASN A 196 -1.92 -14.27 31.03
C ASN A 196 -2.37 -13.39 29.85
N PRO A 197 -2.49 -12.07 30.05
CA PRO A 197 -2.61 -11.13 28.94
C PRO A 197 -1.39 -11.20 28.02
N VAL A 198 -1.58 -11.10 26.71
CA VAL A 198 -0.45 -10.98 25.75
C VAL A 198 0.41 -9.72 25.97
N SER A 199 -0.10 -8.74 26.73
CA SER A 199 0.67 -7.55 27.14
C SER A 199 1.74 -7.84 28.19
N ASN A 200 1.69 -8.98 28.90
CA ASN A 200 2.62 -9.26 29.98
C ASN A 200 3.91 -9.87 29.42
N TYR A 201 5.05 -9.33 29.86
CA TYR A 201 6.38 -9.87 29.50
C TYR A 201 6.73 -11.09 30.33
N GLU A 202 6.14 -11.22 31.52
CA GLU A 202 6.35 -12.28 32.49
C GLU A 202 5.00 -12.79 33.00
N CYS A 203 4.95 -14.06 33.39
CA CYS A 203 3.76 -14.69 33.91
C CYS A 203 3.37 -14.12 35.29
N ASP A 204 2.12 -13.72 35.48
CA ASP A 204 1.62 -13.16 36.75
C ASP A 204 1.64 -14.17 37.90
N ASN A 205 1.68 -15.47 37.60
CA ASN A 205 1.67 -16.54 38.59
C ASN A 205 3.08 -17.08 38.91
N CYS A 206 4.01 -17.07 37.96
CA CYS A 206 5.33 -17.70 38.15
C CYS A 206 6.53 -16.84 37.71
N HIS A 207 6.28 -15.62 37.25
CA HIS A 207 7.25 -14.60 36.85
C HIS A 207 8.26 -15.01 35.78
N LYS A 208 8.00 -16.10 35.04
CA LYS A 208 8.82 -16.52 33.91
C LYS A 208 8.38 -15.81 32.62
N PRO A 209 9.32 -15.53 31.68
CA PRO A 209 9.04 -14.74 30.48
C PRO A 209 8.06 -15.41 29.51
N LEU A 210 7.21 -14.61 28.87
CA LEU A 210 6.08 -15.08 28.04
C LEU A 210 6.35 -15.11 26.51
N LEU A 211 7.46 -14.58 25.96
CA LEU A 211 8.11 -14.87 24.63
C LEU A 211 9.07 -13.72 24.16
N ALA A 212 10.14 -14.06 23.40
CA ALA A 212 11.32 -13.21 23.08
C ALA A 212 11.16 -12.17 21.93
N ARG A 213 11.82 -10.99 22.04
CA ARG A 213 11.63 -9.75 21.21
C ARG A 213 12.67 -9.48 20.10
N GLY A 214 12.33 -8.65 19.09
CA GLY A 214 13.30 -7.92 18.24
C GLY A 214 12.80 -6.91 17.17
N ASN A 215 12.85 -5.61 17.51
CA ASN A 215 13.37 -4.36 16.84
C ASN A 215 12.95 -3.77 15.44
N GLN A 216 12.94 -2.41 15.42
CA GLN A 216 12.43 -1.35 14.49
C GLN A 216 13.39 -0.84 13.34
N HIS A 217 12.86 -0.07 12.34
CA HIS A 217 13.40 1.08 11.50
C HIS A 217 13.32 1.05 9.93
N SER A 218 12.74 2.11 9.26
CA SER A 218 13.23 2.96 8.09
C SER A 218 12.22 3.92 7.32
N ILE A 219 12.27 5.24 7.58
CA ILE A 219 11.15 6.23 7.47
C ILE A 219 10.73 6.81 6.08
N TYR A 220 11.09 6.29 4.89
CA TYR A 220 10.56 6.90 3.62
C TYR A 220 10.02 5.95 2.54
N ASN A 221 10.23 4.63 2.69
CA ASN A 221 9.35 3.63 2.06
C ASN A 221 8.40 3.01 3.09
N ASP A 222 8.73 3.16 4.38
CA ASP A 222 7.93 2.62 5.45
C ASP A 222 6.61 3.36 5.60
N GLU A 223 6.46 4.66 5.27
CA GLU A 223 5.18 5.34 5.51
C GLU A 223 4.01 4.71 4.71
N ILE A 224 4.22 4.39 3.43
CA ILE A 224 3.23 3.68 2.61
C ILE A 224 3.02 2.25 3.14
N LEU A 225 4.10 1.57 3.52
CA LEU A 225 4.09 0.17 3.91
C LEU A 225 3.59 -0.07 5.36
N GLU A 226 3.80 0.89 6.26
CA GLU A 226 3.24 1.02 7.60
C GLU A 226 1.74 1.27 7.50
N LYS A 227 1.29 2.12 6.56
CA LYS A 227 -0.13 2.30 6.24
C LYS A 227 -0.79 1.02 5.69
N LEU A 228 -0.02 0.04 5.18
CA LEU A 228 -0.53 -1.30 4.81
C LEU A 228 -0.57 -2.29 5.98
N MET A 229 -0.02 -1.94 7.15
CA MET A 229 -0.03 -2.76 8.35
C MET A 229 -1.21 -2.43 9.31
N LEU A 230 -1.92 -1.33 9.05
CA LEU A 230 -3.20 -0.96 9.69
C LEU A 230 -4.39 -1.61 8.96
#